data_AF-A0A9K3GZ85-F1
#
_entry.id   AF-A0A9K3GZ85-F1
#
_cell.length_a   1.000
_cell.length_b   1.000
_cell.length_c   1.000
_cell.angle_alpha   90.00
_cell.angle_beta   90.00
_cell.angle_gamma   90.00
#
_symmetry.space_group_name_H-M   'P 1'
#
loop_
_entity.id
_entity.type
_entity.pdbx_description
1 polymer ?
#
loop_
_entity_poly.entity_id
_entity_poly.type
_entity_poly.pdbx_seq_one_letter_code
_entity_poly.pdbx_strand_id
1 'polypeptide(L)'
;MSTRDIEEMIKTLPQHTLSWLKGRLTLYNYQGIWFHTKFLVGVILAQQSFMARPSDVFLCSHPKSGTTWLKAIVFAIITRQKFDESNTPLLTTMPHNLIPSLAKNIEQILENRHIDNSCITPIATHLPCNLLLESIVGAYL
;
A
#
# COMPACT_ATOMS: atom_id res chain seq x y z
N MET A 1 0.11 15.69 -10.38
CA MET A 1 1.46 16.18 -10.03
C MET A 1 2.46 15.15 -10.54
N SER A 2 3.58 15.55 -11.17
CA SER A 2 4.56 14.55 -11.64
C SER A 2 5.35 13.97 -10.46
N THR A 3 5.97 12.79 -10.63
CA THR A 3 6.82 12.19 -9.59
C THR A 3 7.96 13.13 -9.17
N ARG A 4 8.49 13.91 -10.11
CA ARG A 4 9.54 14.92 -9.84
C ARG A 4 9.03 16.04 -8.94
N ASP A 5 7.83 16.54 -9.19
CA ASP A 5 7.21 17.58 -8.34
C ASP A 5 6.98 17.07 -6.91
N ILE A 6 6.59 15.79 -6.76
CA ILE A 6 6.45 15.14 -5.46
C ILE A 6 7.80 15.05 -4.74
N GLU A 7 8.87 14.65 -5.44
CA GLU A 7 10.21 14.58 -4.87
C GLU A 7 10.71 15.95 -4.41
N GLU A 8 10.48 17.01 -5.18
CA GLU A 8 10.81 18.38 -4.77
C GLU A 8 9.98 18.84 -3.55
N MET A 9 8.69 18.52 -3.52
CA MET A 9 7.84 18.79 -2.35
C MET A 9 8.36 18.06 -1.11
N ILE A 10 8.77 16.79 -1.22
CA ILE A 10 9.26 16.02 -0.07
C ILE A 10 10.49 16.68 0.57
N LYS A 11 11.36 17.32 -0.23
CA LYS A 11 12.55 18.02 0.28
C LYS A 11 12.22 19.22 1.18
N THR A 12 11.03 19.80 1.06
CA THR A 12 10.61 20.94 1.89
C THR A 12 9.96 20.50 3.22
N LEU A 13 9.67 19.20 3.37
CA LEU A 13 9.06 18.66 4.58
C LEU A 13 10.04 18.60 5.74
N PRO A 14 9.55 18.66 7.00
CA PRO A 14 10.39 18.39 8.16
C PRO A 14 11.05 17.02 8.04
N GLN A 15 12.37 16.96 8.22
CA GLN A 15 13.16 15.75 8.07
C GLN A 15 13.83 15.35 9.38
N HIS A 16 13.95 14.04 9.59
CA HIS A 16 14.63 13.48 10.75
C HIS A 16 15.52 12.31 10.33
N THR A 17 16.83 12.49 10.49
CA THR A 17 17.83 11.47 10.19
C THR A 17 18.11 10.63 11.42
N LEU A 18 17.94 9.32 11.31
CA LEU A 18 18.11 8.41 12.42
C LEU A 18 19.60 8.19 12.75
N SER A 19 20.06 8.80 13.84
CA SER A 19 21.46 8.73 14.29
C SER A 19 21.92 7.29 14.58
N TRP A 20 21.03 6.46 15.14
CA TRP A 20 21.30 5.05 15.46
C TRP A 20 21.51 4.15 14.24
N LEU A 21 21.11 4.60 13.04
CA LEU A 21 21.40 3.93 11.77
C LEU A 21 22.60 4.56 11.04
N LYS A 22 23.52 5.20 11.78
CA LYS A 22 24.69 5.91 11.23
C LYS A 22 24.30 6.95 10.17
N GLY A 23 23.14 7.59 10.35
CA GLY A 23 22.63 8.59 9.42
C GLY A 23 22.16 8.05 8.07
N ARG A 24 22.03 6.73 7.90
CA ARG A 24 21.67 6.11 6.61
C ARG A 24 20.18 6.17 6.25
N LEU A 25 19.34 6.55 7.19
CA LEU A 25 17.89 6.62 7.00
C LEU A 25 17.36 7.98 7.41
N THR A 26 16.75 8.68 6.45
CA THR A 26 16.03 9.93 6.67
C THR A 26 14.54 9.66 6.55
N LEU A 27 13.79 10.17 7.53
CA LEU A 27 12.33 10.17 7.53
C LEU A 27 11.84 11.59 7.27
N TYR A 28 10.67 11.70 6.65
CA TYR A 28 10.01 12.96 6.31
C TYR A 28 8.64 12.98 6.97
N ASN A 29 8.31 14.08 7.64
CA ASN A 29 7.02 14.27 8.25
C ASN A 29 6.00 14.74 7.20
N TYR A 30 4.98 13.93 6.97
CA TYR A 30 3.87 14.24 6.10
C TYR A 30 2.57 14.03 6.87
N GLN A 31 1.77 15.10 7.00
CA GLN A 31 0.49 15.09 7.72
C GLN A 31 0.61 14.51 9.14
N GLY A 32 1.71 14.83 9.84
CA GLY A 32 1.96 14.39 11.22
C GLY A 32 2.60 13.01 11.36
N ILE A 33 2.88 12.31 10.25
CA ILE A 33 3.45 10.95 10.28
C ILE A 33 4.80 10.90 9.57
N TRP A 34 5.73 10.15 10.13
CA TRP A 34 7.10 10.02 9.61
C TRP A 34 7.22 8.87 8.62
N PHE A 35 7.62 9.17 7.39
CA PHE A 35 7.77 8.20 6.31
C PHE A 35 9.19 8.16 5.78
N HIS A 36 9.63 6.98 5.37
CA HIS A 36 10.76 6.85 4.48
C HIS A 36 10.36 7.31 3.06
N THR A 37 11.24 8.00 2.34
CA THR A 37 10.96 8.58 1.01
C THR A 37 10.34 7.58 0.03
N LYS A 38 10.85 6.34 0.01
CA LYS A 38 10.34 5.27 -0.88
C LYS A 38 8.86 4.95 -0.69
N PHE A 39 8.29 5.21 0.49
CA PHE A 39 6.86 5.01 0.74
C PHE A 39 6.09 6.30 0.59
N LEU A 40 6.68 7.43 0.98
CA LEU A 40 6.02 8.73 0.97
C LEU A 40 5.54 9.13 -0.43
N VAL A 41 6.36 8.89 -1.46
CA VAL A 41 5.96 9.15 -2.87
C VAL A 41 4.68 8.38 -3.22
N GLY A 42 4.62 7.09 -2.90
CA GLY A 42 3.45 6.26 -3.17
C GLY A 42 2.24 6.65 -2.32
N VAL A 43 2.43 7.13 -1.09
CA VAL A 43 1.35 7.67 -0.25
C VAL A 43 0.72 8.90 -0.88
N ILE A 44 1.54 9.87 -1.31
CA ILE A 44 1.07 11.10 -1.94
C ILE A 44 0.36 10.81 -3.26
N LEU A 45 0.95 9.93 -4.10
CA LEU A 45 0.32 9.49 -5.34
C LEU A 45 -1.02 8.81 -5.07
N ALA A 46 -1.07 7.89 -4.09
CA ALA A 46 -2.30 7.21 -3.72
C ALA A 46 -3.37 8.22 -3.31
N GLN A 47 -3.05 9.18 -2.43
CA GLN A 47 -3.99 10.23 -2.01
C GLN A 47 -4.54 11.07 -3.17
N GLN A 48 -3.76 11.27 -4.23
CA GLN A 48 -4.17 12.08 -5.39
C GLN A 48 -4.95 11.32 -6.47
N SER A 49 -4.68 10.03 -6.63
CA SER A 49 -5.10 9.28 -7.84
C SER A 49 -5.96 8.05 -7.53
N PHE A 50 -5.90 7.53 -6.31
CA PHE A 50 -6.65 6.34 -5.96
C PHE A 50 -8.08 6.69 -5.56
N MET A 51 -9.05 6.20 -6.33
CA MET A 51 -10.47 6.25 -5.95
C MET A 51 -10.90 4.88 -5.44
N ALA A 52 -11.36 4.82 -4.19
CA ALA A 52 -11.91 3.60 -3.63
C ALA A 52 -13.26 3.25 -4.27
N ARG A 53 -13.51 1.96 -4.42
CA ARG A 53 -14.74 1.33 -4.90
C ARG A 53 -15.38 0.58 -3.73
N PRO A 54 -16.72 0.48 -3.66
CA PRO A 54 -17.38 -0.28 -2.60
C PRO A 54 -16.97 -1.77 -2.53
N SER A 55 -16.46 -2.32 -3.63
CA SER A 55 -15.97 -3.71 -3.71
C SER A 55 -14.51 -3.90 -3.27
N ASP A 56 -13.81 -2.82 -2.92
CA ASP A 56 -12.42 -2.91 -2.50
C ASP A 56 -12.27 -3.52 -1.11
N VAL A 57 -11.25 -4.36 -0.96
CA VAL A 57 -10.90 -4.96 0.33
C VAL A 57 -9.52 -4.47 0.75
N PHE A 58 -9.46 -3.74 1.85
CA PHE A 58 -8.21 -3.23 2.40
C PHE A 58 -7.67 -4.10 3.54
N LEU A 59 -6.40 -4.45 3.45
CA LEU A 59 -5.67 -5.15 4.51
C LEU A 59 -4.82 -4.11 5.25
N CYS A 60 -5.39 -3.56 6.32
CA CYS A 60 -4.76 -2.55 7.16
C CYS A 60 -3.95 -3.19 8.28
N SER A 61 -2.69 -2.78 8.45
CA SER A 61 -1.83 -3.31 9.51
C SER A 61 -0.64 -2.39 9.77
N HIS A 62 -0.04 -2.47 10.95
CA HIS A 62 1.21 -1.76 11.22
C HIS A 62 2.39 -2.48 10.53
N PRO A 63 3.43 -1.75 10.08
CA PRO A 63 4.63 -2.41 9.57
C PRO A 63 5.17 -3.45 10.55
N LYS A 64 5.59 -4.60 10.01
CA LYS A 64 6.21 -5.70 10.78
C LYS A 64 5.28 -6.43 11.78
N SER A 65 3.98 -6.16 11.78
CA SER A 65 3.01 -6.86 12.64
C SER A 65 2.39 -8.12 12.00
N GLY A 66 3.16 -8.87 11.19
CA GLY A 66 2.66 -10.12 10.57
C GLY A 66 1.95 -9.97 9.22
N THR A 67 2.21 -8.90 8.46
CA THR A 67 1.57 -8.67 7.15
C THR A 67 1.78 -9.78 6.12
N THR A 68 2.90 -10.49 6.18
CA THR A 68 3.18 -11.61 5.28
C THR A 68 2.15 -12.73 5.48
N TRP A 69 1.90 -13.08 6.74
CA TRP A 69 0.90 -14.08 7.11
C TRP A 69 -0.51 -13.63 6.73
N LEU A 70 -0.87 -12.37 7.04
CA LEU A 70 -2.17 -11.82 6.68
C LEU A 70 -2.41 -11.86 5.16
N LYS A 71 -1.42 -11.46 4.35
CA LYS A 71 -1.53 -11.52 2.89
C LYS A 71 -1.67 -12.95 2.37
N ALA A 72 -0.91 -13.90 2.92
CA ALA A 72 -0.97 -15.30 2.51
C ALA A 72 -2.37 -15.89 2.79
N ILE A 73 -2.91 -15.66 3.99
CA ILE A 73 -4.23 -16.15 4.39
C ILE A 73 -5.33 -15.55 3.50
N VAL A 74 -5.33 -14.24 3.30
CA VAL A 74 -6.33 -13.59 2.45
C VAL A 74 -6.23 -14.09 1.01
N PHE A 75 -5.02 -14.23 0.46
CA PHE A 75 -4.83 -14.75 -0.88
C PHE A 75 -5.37 -16.19 -1.02
N ALA A 76 -5.09 -17.05 -0.04
CA ALA A 76 -5.62 -18.41 -0.02
C ALA A 76 -7.16 -18.41 -0.01
N ILE A 77 -7.79 -17.56 0.81
CA ILE A 77 -9.25 -17.47 0.91
C ILE A 77 -9.89 -17.05 -0.42
N ILE A 78 -9.40 -15.99 -1.06
CA ILE A 78 -10.00 -15.46 -2.29
C ILE A 78 -9.76 -16.36 -3.51
N THR A 79 -8.69 -17.17 -3.49
CA THR A 79 -8.32 -18.02 -4.63
C THR A 79 -8.60 -19.51 -4.41
N ARG A 80 -9.21 -19.90 -3.28
CA ARG A 80 -9.49 -21.31 -2.91
C ARG A 80 -10.28 -22.14 -3.93
N GLN A 81 -11.02 -21.50 -4.83
CA GLN A 81 -11.74 -22.19 -5.91
C GLN A 81 -10.90 -22.35 -7.19
N LYS A 82 -9.79 -21.61 -7.30
CA LYS A 82 -8.89 -21.59 -8.46
C LYS A 82 -7.65 -22.47 -8.24
N PHE A 83 -7.17 -22.53 -7.00
CA PHE A 83 -5.97 -23.28 -6.63
C PHE A 83 -6.26 -24.18 -5.44
N ASP A 84 -5.59 -25.34 -5.42
CA ASP A 84 -5.52 -26.26 -4.30
C ASP A 84 -4.20 -26.06 -3.52
N GLU A 85 -4.00 -26.86 -2.49
CA GLU A 85 -2.81 -26.79 -1.63
C GLU A 85 -1.50 -27.14 -2.38
N SER A 86 -1.58 -27.88 -3.49
CA SER A 86 -0.43 -28.38 -4.24
C SER A 86 0.00 -27.48 -5.40
N ASN A 87 -0.91 -26.65 -5.92
CA ASN A 87 -0.67 -25.79 -7.08
C ASN A 87 -0.81 -24.28 -6.78
N THR A 88 -0.98 -23.92 -5.50
CA THR A 88 -1.13 -22.52 -5.11
C THR A 88 0.12 -21.69 -5.41
N PRO A 89 -0.03 -20.46 -5.96
CA PRO A 89 1.08 -19.53 -6.15
C PRO A 89 1.85 -19.20 -4.87
N LEU A 90 1.28 -19.44 -3.68
CA LEU A 90 1.97 -19.25 -2.40
C LEU A 90 3.20 -20.16 -2.23
N LEU A 91 3.30 -21.26 -2.97
CA LEU A 91 4.46 -22.15 -2.93
C LEU A 91 5.68 -21.60 -3.68
N THR A 92 5.46 -20.71 -4.65
CA THR A 92 6.51 -20.20 -5.55
C THR A 92 6.69 -18.70 -5.48
N THR A 93 5.70 -17.97 -4.95
CA THR A 93 5.65 -16.50 -4.98
C THR A 93 5.43 -15.93 -3.58
N MET A 94 6.17 -14.87 -3.26
CA MET A 94 6.01 -14.17 -1.99
C MET A 94 4.62 -13.50 -1.88
N PRO A 95 3.94 -13.58 -0.72
CA PRO A 95 2.63 -12.96 -0.53
C PRO A 95 2.60 -11.45 -0.80
N HIS A 96 3.74 -10.76 -0.65
CA HIS A 96 3.87 -9.35 -0.99
C HIS A 96 3.76 -9.05 -2.49
N ASN A 97 4.03 -10.03 -3.36
CA ASN A 97 3.90 -9.92 -4.81
C ASN A 97 2.48 -10.33 -5.28
N LEU A 98 1.79 -11.16 -4.49
CA LEU A 98 0.44 -11.62 -4.79
C LEU A 98 -0.64 -10.60 -4.38
N ILE A 99 -0.42 -9.90 -3.27
CA ILE A 99 -1.30 -8.81 -2.81
C ILE A 99 -0.48 -7.51 -2.79
N PRO A 100 -0.72 -6.57 -3.72
CA PRO A 100 0.07 -5.34 -3.81
C PRO A 100 -0.18 -4.42 -2.60
N SER A 101 0.79 -3.55 -2.31
CA SER A 101 0.69 -2.57 -1.23
C SER A 101 0.49 -1.17 -1.80
N LEU A 102 -0.49 -0.42 -1.29
CA LEU A 102 -0.86 0.90 -1.79
C LEU A 102 0.33 1.86 -1.91
N ALA A 103 1.08 2.05 -0.82
CA ALA A 103 2.24 2.96 -0.79
C ALA A 103 3.47 2.48 -1.61
N LYS A 104 3.48 1.24 -2.11
CA LYS A 104 4.61 0.68 -2.87
C LYS A 104 4.28 0.40 -4.33
N ASN A 105 3.01 0.13 -4.63
CA ASN A 105 2.56 -0.46 -5.89
C ASN A 105 1.38 0.32 -6.48
N ILE A 106 1.25 1.62 -6.18
CA ILE A 106 0.09 2.42 -6.61
C ILE A 106 -0.13 2.37 -8.13
N GLU A 107 0.91 2.54 -8.93
CA GLU A 107 0.81 2.51 -10.40
C GLU A 107 0.27 1.17 -10.89
N GLN A 108 0.88 0.07 -10.45
CA GLN A 108 0.41 -1.30 -10.75
C GLN A 108 -1.05 -1.53 -10.32
N ILE A 109 -1.45 -1.00 -9.14
CA ILE A 109 -2.82 -1.12 -8.66
C ILE A 109 -3.79 -0.37 -9.58
N LEU A 110 -3.43 0.84 -10.02
CA LEU A 110 -4.26 1.63 -10.94
C LEU A 110 -4.37 0.96 -12.30
N GLU A 111 -3.27 0.46 -12.86
CA GLU A 111 -3.26 -0.29 -14.13
C GLU A 111 -4.15 -1.54 -14.07
N ASN A 112 -3.98 -2.38 -13.05
CA ASN A 112 -4.79 -3.60 -12.89
C ASN A 112 -6.29 -3.30 -12.80
N ARG A 113 -6.64 -2.17 -12.16
CA ARG A 113 -8.03 -1.71 -12.01
C ARG A 113 -8.65 -1.15 -13.27
N HIS A 114 -7.84 -0.74 -14.26
CA HIS A 114 -8.35 -0.34 -15.57
C HIS A 114 -8.66 -1.56 -16.44
N ILE A 115 -7.88 -2.65 -16.27
CA ILE A 115 -7.98 -3.86 -17.10
C ILE A 115 -9.11 -4.77 -16.64
N ASP A 116 -9.27 -4.98 -15.33
CA ASP A 116 -10.28 -5.88 -14.78
C ASP A 116 -11.08 -5.21 -13.66
N ASN A 117 -12.33 -4.84 -13.98
CA ASN A 117 -13.29 -4.27 -13.02
C ASN A 117 -14.09 -5.33 -12.26
N SER A 118 -13.95 -6.62 -12.60
CA SER A 118 -14.83 -7.68 -12.13
C SER A 118 -14.31 -8.45 -10.91
N CYS A 119 -13.00 -8.37 -10.63
CA CYS A 119 -12.37 -9.14 -9.57
C CYS A 119 -12.13 -8.32 -8.29
N ILE A 120 -12.54 -8.86 -7.13
CA ILE A 120 -12.17 -8.33 -5.81
C ILE A 120 -10.65 -8.41 -5.70
N THR A 121 -9.98 -7.26 -5.76
CA THR A 121 -8.53 -7.18 -5.63
C THR A 121 -8.19 -6.65 -4.25
N PRO A 122 -7.72 -7.50 -3.31
CA PRO A 122 -7.30 -7.01 -2.00
C PRO A 122 -6.08 -6.11 -2.14
N ILE A 123 -6.06 -5.02 -1.37
CA ILE A 123 -4.97 -4.04 -1.35
C ILE A 123 -4.46 -3.90 0.08
N ALA A 124 -3.16 -4.08 0.28
CA ALA A 124 -2.57 -3.89 1.60
C ALA A 124 -2.16 -2.43 1.83
N THR A 125 -2.32 -1.95 3.06
CA THR A 125 -1.84 -0.61 3.43
C THR A 125 -1.34 -0.56 4.87
N HIS A 126 -0.35 0.31 5.07
CA HIS A 126 0.17 0.71 6.38
C HIS A 126 -0.27 2.12 6.76
N LEU A 127 -1.07 2.77 5.92
CA LEU A 127 -1.58 4.09 6.20
C LEU A 127 -2.52 4.03 7.40
N PRO A 128 -2.27 4.87 8.43
CA PRO A 128 -3.22 5.06 9.51
C PRO A 128 -4.55 5.60 8.98
N CYS A 129 -5.64 5.28 9.67
CA CYS A 129 -6.99 5.59 9.20
C CYS A 129 -7.22 7.07 8.90
N ASN A 130 -6.57 7.97 9.64
CA ASN A 130 -6.67 9.41 9.43
C ASN A 130 -5.95 9.92 8.16
N LEU A 131 -5.07 9.10 7.56
CA LEU A 131 -4.40 9.40 6.29
C LEU A 131 -4.98 8.58 5.13
N LEU A 132 -5.93 7.68 5.40
CA LEU A 132 -6.66 7.01 4.34
C LEU A 132 -7.48 8.04 3.57
N LEU A 133 -7.62 7.77 2.28
CA LEU A 133 -8.34 8.62 1.34
C LEU A 133 -9.76 8.92 1.82
N GLU A 134 -10.23 10.14 1.60
CA GLU A 134 -11.63 10.51 1.87
C GLU A 134 -12.62 9.56 1.18
N SER A 135 -12.29 9.07 -0.02
CA SER A 135 -13.10 8.08 -0.73
C SER A 135 -13.24 6.73 -0.01
N ILE A 136 -12.33 6.40 0.91
CA ILE A 136 -12.40 5.19 1.76
C ILE A 136 -13.23 5.47 3.01
N VAL A 137 -13.09 6.66 3.61
CA VAL A 137 -13.74 7.02 4.88
C VAL A 137 -15.21 7.43 4.67
N GLY A 138 -15.52 8.11 3.56
CA GLY A 138 -16.87 8.56 3.20
C GLY A 138 -17.82 7.45 2.76
N ALA A 139 -17.35 6.20 2.63
CA ALA A 139 -18.20 5.05 2.35
C ALA A 139 -18.94 4.51 3.59
N TYR A 140 -18.68 5.06 4.78
CA TYR A 140 -19.22 4.60 6.08
C TYR A 140 -19.93 5.70 6.89
N LEU A 141 -20.14 6.89 6.32
CA LEU A 141 -20.96 7.98 6.88
C LEU A 141 -22.09 8.32 5.91
#